data_AF-A0A968QPL6-F1
#
_entry.id   AF-A0A968QPL6-F1
#
_cell.length_a   1.000
_cell.length_b   1.000
_cell.length_c   1.000
_cell.angle_alpha   90.00
_cell.angle_beta   90.00
_cell.angle_gamma   90.00
#
_symmetry.space_group_name_H-M   'P 1'
#
loop_
_entity.id
_entity.type
_entity.pdbx_description
1 polymer ?
#
loop_
_entity_poly.entity_id
_entity_poly.type
_entity_poly.pdbx_seq_one_letter_code
_entity_poly.pdbx_strand_id
1 'polypeptide(L)'
;MGLFQDLEYIEFRTCPEGCVGGTLTGIGKYLSKNIVQKTILKVGYHKRICDEETLCLYEEGAFQAKSSLAKLAQRLGAHKKTMTIRELVAIEQLLQKIRGTDCAACGAPNCRTFAEDVVRGKASESDCILLKIRGECETNQ
;
A
#
# COMPACT_ATOMS: atom_id res chain seq x y z
N MET A 1 11.96 -30.75 15.98
CA MET A 1 12.36 -29.86 17.09
C MET A 1 12.70 -28.50 16.50
N GLY A 2 11.95 -27.45 16.84
CA GLY A 2 12.22 -26.08 16.39
C GLY A 2 13.31 -25.41 17.24
N LEU A 3 14.10 -24.51 16.63
CA LEU A 3 15.27 -23.85 17.24
C LEU A 3 14.94 -22.77 18.29
N PHE A 4 13.68 -22.45 18.52
CA PHE A 4 13.26 -21.35 19.41
C PHE A 4 12.53 -21.89 20.64
N GLN A 5 13.25 -22.51 21.59
CA GLN A 5 12.64 -23.07 22.81
C GLN A 5 12.61 -22.08 23.99
N ASP A 6 13.49 -21.08 24.00
CA ASP A 6 13.69 -20.16 25.14
C ASP A 6 13.28 -18.71 24.82
N LEU A 7 12.30 -18.51 23.94
CA LEU A 7 11.98 -17.19 23.41
C LEU A 7 10.54 -16.80 23.78
N GLU A 8 10.41 -15.90 24.76
CA GLU A 8 9.12 -15.44 25.30
C GLU A 8 8.37 -14.50 24.35
N TYR A 9 9.10 -13.68 23.58
CA TYR A 9 8.49 -12.65 22.73
C TYR A 9 9.36 -12.31 21.51
N ILE A 10 8.73 -12.23 20.34
CA ILE A 10 9.35 -11.79 19.08
C ILE A 10 8.58 -10.59 18.54
N GLU A 11 9.29 -9.49 18.29
CA GLU A 11 8.75 -8.33 17.58
C GLU A 11 9.31 -8.28 16.15
N PHE A 12 8.43 -8.33 15.15
CA PHE A 12 8.82 -8.13 13.76
C PHE A 12 8.65 -6.67 13.35
N ARG A 13 9.69 -6.07 12.79
CA ARG A 13 9.66 -4.71 12.24
C ARG A 13 10.04 -4.72 10.78
N THR A 14 9.21 -4.12 9.95
CA THR A 14 9.51 -3.94 8.52
C THR A 14 10.33 -2.67 8.26
N CYS A 15 10.01 -1.58 8.97
CA CYS A 15 10.67 -0.28 8.80
C CYS A 15 11.70 -0.02 9.91
N PRO A 16 12.81 0.69 9.61
CA PRO A 16 13.73 1.18 10.63
C PRO A 16 12.97 2.04 11.65
N GLU A 17 13.22 1.85 12.94
CA GLU A 17 12.51 2.56 14.02
C GLU A 17 10.97 2.35 14.03
N GLY A 18 10.47 1.28 13.40
CA GLY A 18 9.03 0.97 13.33
C GLY A 18 8.28 1.89 12.36
N CYS A 19 6.97 2.06 12.56
CA CYS A 19 6.12 2.86 11.66
C CYS A 19 6.58 4.32 11.52
N VAL A 20 7.27 4.87 12.53
CA VAL A 20 7.79 6.25 12.53
C VAL A 20 8.85 6.47 11.45
N GLY A 21 9.62 5.44 11.10
CA GLY A 21 10.64 5.49 10.05
C GLY A 21 10.18 4.92 8.71
N GLY A 22 8.88 4.66 8.55
CA GLY A 22 8.33 4.14 7.29
C GLY A 22 8.41 5.15 6.15
N THR A 23 8.67 4.67 4.93
CA THR A 23 8.72 5.50 3.71
C THR A 23 7.38 6.11 3.33
N LEU A 24 6.27 5.54 3.81
CA LEU A 24 4.90 6.02 3.57
C LEU A 24 4.42 7.01 4.64
N THR A 25 5.30 7.48 5.52
CA THR A 25 4.94 8.52 6.49
C THR A 25 4.82 9.86 5.78
N GLY A 26 3.76 10.62 6.06
CA GLY A 26 3.54 11.95 5.46
C GLY A 26 4.54 13.02 5.94
N ILE A 27 5.39 12.69 6.91
CA ILE A 27 6.34 13.58 7.54
C ILE A 27 7.68 12.85 7.66
N GLY A 28 8.79 13.55 7.40
CA GLY A 28 10.12 12.96 7.47
C GLY A 28 10.45 12.34 8.83
N LYS A 29 11.17 11.20 8.81
CA LYS A 29 11.49 10.38 9.99
C LYS A 29 12.02 11.16 11.19
N TYR A 30 12.89 12.15 10.95
CA TYR A 30 13.51 12.94 12.03
C TYR A 30 12.50 13.81 12.76
N LEU A 31 11.56 14.42 12.04
CA LEU A 31 10.51 15.24 12.62
C LEU A 31 9.50 14.36 13.37
N SER A 32 9.09 13.24 12.77
CA SER A 32 8.22 12.26 13.40
C SER A 32 8.81 11.74 14.72
N LYS A 33 10.11 11.40 14.72
CA LYS A 33 10.85 11.00 15.92
C LYS A 33 10.89 12.10 16.98
N ASN A 34 11.18 13.35 16.59
CA ASN A 34 11.20 14.47 17.53
C ASN A 34 9.82 14.70 18.18
N ILE A 35 8.74 14.59 17.40
CA ILE A 35 7.37 14.71 17.89
C ILE A 35 7.10 13.59 18.91
N VAL A 36 7.38 12.33 18.58
CA VAL A 36 7.18 11.20 19.49
C VAL A 36 7.97 11.39 20.79
N GLN A 37 9.24 11.77 20.71
CA GLN A 37 10.07 12.03 21.90
C GLN A 37 9.53 13.16 22.76
N LYS A 38 9.10 14.28 22.15
CA LYS A 38 8.48 15.40 22.88
C LYS A 38 7.16 15.00 23.51
N THR A 39 6.36 14.21 22.81
CA THR A 39 5.11 13.68 23.35
C THR A 39 5.41 12.83 24.57
N ILE A 40 6.33 11.86 24.50
CA ILE A 40 6.74 11.02 25.63
C ILE A 40 7.19 11.87 26.83
N LEU A 41 7.95 12.95 26.62
CA LEU A 41 8.38 13.84 27.71
C LEU A 41 7.21 14.61 28.36
N LYS A 42 6.24 15.08 27.57
CA LYS A 42 5.04 15.77 28.07
C LYS A 42 4.09 14.83 28.82
N VAL A 43 3.96 13.63 28.29
CA VAL A 43 2.98 12.62 28.64
C VAL A 43 3.55 11.72 29.75
N GLY A 44 4.88 11.61 29.89
CA GLY A 44 5.55 10.77 30.86
C GLY A 44 5.48 9.28 30.54
N TYR A 45 6.29 8.49 31.24
CA TYR A 45 6.46 7.04 31.01
C TYR A 45 5.47 6.15 31.79
N HIS A 46 4.36 6.70 32.27
CA HIS A 46 3.40 5.89 33.01
C HIS A 46 2.53 5.06 32.06
N LYS A 47 2.26 3.83 32.50
CA LYS A 47 1.30 2.95 31.86
C LYS A 47 -0.07 3.61 31.89
N ARG A 48 -0.63 3.86 30.71
CA ARG A 48 -1.96 4.47 30.52
C ARG A 48 -3.06 3.47 30.19
N ILE A 49 -2.69 2.20 30.09
CA ILE A 49 -3.58 1.14 29.67
C ILE A 49 -3.79 0.22 30.87
N CYS A 50 -5.04 -0.04 31.18
CA CYS A 50 -5.46 -0.97 32.22
C CYS A 50 -5.11 -2.41 31.78
N ASP A 51 -4.50 -3.19 32.68
CA ASP A 51 -4.10 -4.56 32.36
C ASP A 51 -5.29 -5.46 32.17
N GLU A 52 -6.27 -5.35 33.06
CA GLU A 52 -7.50 -6.13 33.03
C GLU A 52 -8.28 -5.88 31.73
N GLU A 53 -8.34 -4.62 31.29
CA GLU A 53 -9.01 -4.25 30.03
C GLU A 53 -8.26 -4.81 28.82
N THR A 54 -6.92 -4.76 28.82
CA THR A 54 -6.10 -5.30 27.73
C THR A 54 -6.23 -6.80 27.62
N LEU A 55 -6.23 -7.51 28.75
CA LEU A 55 -6.44 -8.96 28.81
C LEU A 55 -7.83 -9.34 28.31
N CYS A 56 -8.86 -8.62 28.73
CA CYS A 56 -10.23 -8.83 28.25
C CYS A 56 -10.31 -8.69 26.71
N LEU A 57 -9.75 -7.60 26.15
CA LEU A 57 -9.69 -7.39 24.70
C LEU A 57 -8.90 -8.48 23.98
N TYR A 58 -7.86 -9.03 24.61
CA TYR A 58 -7.09 -10.14 24.07
C TYR A 58 -7.91 -11.43 24.02
N GLU A 59 -8.61 -11.77 25.12
CA GLU A 59 -9.48 -12.94 25.22
C GLU A 59 -10.67 -12.85 24.26
N GLU A 60 -11.24 -11.66 24.08
CA GLU A 60 -12.26 -11.35 23.07
C GLU A 60 -11.74 -11.43 21.63
N GLY A 61 -10.43 -11.64 21.44
CA GLY A 61 -9.81 -11.74 20.12
C GLY A 61 -9.74 -10.42 19.38
N ALA A 62 -9.82 -9.26 20.06
CA ALA A 62 -9.79 -7.94 19.42
C ALA A 62 -8.50 -7.71 18.60
N PHE A 63 -7.39 -8.31 19.03
CA PHE A 63 -6.09 -8.24 18.34
C PHE A 63 -5.86 -9.39 17.34
N GLN A 64 -6.77 -10.36 17.25
CA GLN A 64 -6.65 -11.42 16.25
C GLN A 64 -6.96 -10.86 14.87
N ALA A 65 -6.21 -11.34 13.87
CA ALA A 65 -6.46 -10.95 12.49
C ALA A 65 -7.87 -11.43 12.07
N LYS A 66 -8.80 -10.49 11.93
CA LYS A 66 -10.18 -10.77 11.46
C LYS A 66 -10.22 -11.34 10.04
N SER A 67 -9.14 -11.20 9.27
CA SER A 67 -9.03 -11.73 7.91
C SER A 67 -8.49 -13.15 7.92
N SER A 68 -9.21 -14.09 7.32
CA SER A 68 -8.68 -15.44 7.08
C SER A 68 -7.35 -15.34 6.33
N LEU A 69 -6.41 -16.22 6.69
CA LEU A 69 -5.12 -16.32 5.98
C LEU A 69 -5.33 -16.49 4.47
N ALA A 70 -6.42 -17.15 4.05
CA ALA A 70 -6.82 -17.25 2.65
C ALA A 70 -7.13 -15.89 2.00
N LYS A 71 -7.82 -14.98 2.71
CA LYS A 71 -8.11 -13.61 2.24
C LYS A 71 -6.84 -12.77 2.19
N LEU A 72 -5.92 -12.98 3.15
CA LEU A 72 -4.61 -12.33 3.16
C LEU A 72 -3.74 -12.84 2.01
N ALA A 73 -3.72 -14.15 1.77
CA ALA A 73 -3.02 -14.80 0.66
C ALA A 73 -3.61 -14.39 -0.69
N GLN A 74 -4.92 -14.16 -0.81
CA GLN A 74 -5.50 -13.60 -2.02
C GLN A 74 -5.07 -12.13 -2.23
N ARG A 75 -4.88 -11.34 -1.17
CA ARG A 75 -4.44 -9.93 -1.30
C ARG A 75 -2.95 -9.80 -1.55
N LEU A 76 -2.13 -10.58 -0.85
CA LEU A 76 -0.65 -10.51 -0.88
C LEU A 76 -0.05 -11.47 -1.92
N GLY A 77 -0.66 -12.64 -2.09
CA GLY A 77 -0.26 -13.70 -3.00
C GLY A 77 -1.18 -13.84 -4.22
N ALA A 78 -1.96 -12.80 -4.57
CA ALA A 78 -2.53 -12.72 -5.92
C ALA A 78 -1.38 -12.66 -6.92
N HIS A 79 -0.94 -13.84 -7.38
CA HIS A 79 -0.26 -13.95 -8.65
C HIS A 79 -1.13 -13.20 -9.65
N LYS A 80 -0.61 -12.06 -10.14
CA LYS A 80 -1.20 -11.35 -11.27
C LYS A 80 -1.45 -12.43 -12.33
N LYS A 81 -2.72 -12.69 -12.67
CA LYS A 81 -3.07 -13.66 -13.73
C LYS A 81 -2.17 -13.35 -14.93
N THR A 82 -1.49 -14.38 -15.43
CA THR A 82 -0.59 -14.24 -16.57
C THR A 82 -1.36 -13.63 -17.73
N MET A 83 -0.81 -12.57 -18.30
CA MET A 83 -1.42 -11.87 -19.43
C MET A 83 -1.24 -12.71 -20.69
N THR A 84 -2.27 -12.74 -21.51
CA THR A 84 -2.20 -13.29 -22.86
C THR A 84 -1.39 -12.36 -23.78
N ILE A 85 -0.89 -12.90 -24.90
CA ILE A 85 -0.15 -12.11 -25.89
C ILE A 85 -1.00 -10.93 -26.41
N ARG A 86 -2.32 -11.13 -26.56
CA ARG A 86 -3.24 -10.07 -27.01
C ARG A 86 -3.34 -8.92 -26.00
N GLU A 87 -3.41 -9.24 -24.72
CA GLU A 87 -3.42 -8.23 -23.65
C GLU A 87 -2.10 -7.45 -23.61
N LEU A 88 -0.95 -8.12 -23.82
CA LEU A 88 0.34 -7.45 -23.90
C LEU A 88 0.40 -6.44 -25.07
N VAL A 89 -0.12 -6.82 -26.24
CA VAL A 89 -0.21 -5.92 -27.40
C VAL A 89 -1.12 -4.72 -27.10
N ALA A 90 -2.25 -4.93 -26.44
CA ALA A 90 -3.15 -3.83 -26.06
C ALA A 90 -2.48 -2.82 -25.11
N ILE A 91 -1.65 -3.30 -24.16
CA ILE A 91 -0.88 -2.44 -23.25
C ILE A 91 0.11 -1.59 -24.03
N GLU A 92 0.84 -2.18 -24.99
CA GLU A 92 1.79 -1.44 -25.82
C GLU A 92 1.09 -0.37 -26.67
N GLN A 93 -0.06 -0.70 -27.28
CA GLN A 93 -0.86 0.26 -28.03
C GLN A 93 -1.31 1.44 -27.16
N LEU A 94 -1.79 1.17 -25.95
CA LEU A 94 -2.23 2.20 -25.02
C LEU A 94 -1.06 3.05 -24.52
N LEU A 95 0.10 2.44 -24.25
CA LEU A 95 1.33 3.15 -23.91
C LEU A 95 1.76 4.14 -25.01
N GLN A 96 1.65 3.73 -26.28
CA GLN A 96 1.96 4.62 -27.42
C GLN A 96 1.01 5.82 -27.47
N LYS A 97 -0.29 5.64 -27.19
CA LYS A 97 -1.26 6.75 -27.10
C LYS A 97 -0.92 7.72 -25.96
N ILE A 98 -0.52 7.20 -24.80
CA ILE A 98 -0.20 8.02 -23.62
C ILE A 98 1.15 8.75 -23.81
N ARG A 99 2.11 8.14 -24.52
CA ARG A 99 3.52 8.58 -24.69
C ARG A 99 4.37 8.52 -23.42
N GLY A 100 4.02 7.66 -22.46
CA GLY A 100 4.90 7.25 -21.36
C GLY A 100 5.50 8.38 -20.49
N THR A 101 4.70 9.39 -20.11
CA THR A 101 5.18 10.56 -19.33
C THR A 101 5.32 10.31 -17.82
N ASP A 102 4.80 9.20 -17.31
CA ASP A 102 4.88 8.78 -15.89
C ASP A 102 4.54 9.86 -14.84
N CYS A 103 3.50 10.66 -15.10
CA CYS A 103 3.11 11.80 -14.24
C CYS A 103 2.28 11.42 -12.99
N ALA A 104 1.87 10.15 -12.87
CA ALA A 104 1.03 9.62 -11.79
C ALA A 104 -0.33 10.32 -11.56
N ALA A 105 -0.80 11.18 -12.47
CA ALA A 105 -2.03 11.96 -12.31
C ALA A 105 -3.32 11.10 -12.24
N CYS A 106 -3.29 9.90 -12.82
CA CYS A 106 -4.39 8.93 -12.80
C CYS A 106 -4.39 8.03 -11.55
N GLY A 107 -3.46 8.23 -10.61
CA GLY A 107 -3.32 7.40 -9.41
C GLY A 107 -2.50 6.10 -9.58
N ALA A 108 -2.03 5.81 -10.80
CA ALA A 108 -1.09 4.72 -11.04
C ALA A 108 0.37 5.17 -10.88
N PRO A 109 1.29 4.30 -10.43
CA PRO A 109 2.69 4.66 -10.19
C PRO A 109 3.49 4.98 -11.47
N ASN A 110 3.12 4.40 -12.61
CA ASN A 110 3.67 4.71 -13.94
C ASN A 110 2.63 4.41 -15.03
N CYS A 111 2.85 4.93 -16.25
CA CYS A 111 1.94 4.80 -17.39
C CYS A 111 1.76 3.34 -17.82
N ARG A 112 2.78 2.47 -17.65
CA ARG A 112 2.66 1.04 -17.96
C ARG A 112 1.71 0.34 -17.00
N THR A 113 1.79 0.68 -15.71
CA THR A 113 0.89 0.14 -14.68
C THR A 113 -0.54 0.62 -14.94
N PHE A 114 -0.72 1.89 -15.31
CA PHE A 114 -2.02 2.39 -15.73
C PHE A 114 -2.57 1.61 -16.94
N ALA A 115 -1.76 1.39 -17.97
CA ALA A 115 -2.20 0.63 -19.14
C ALA A 115 -2.54 -0.83 -18.81
N GLU A 116 -1.82 -1.47 -17.89
CA GLU A 116 -2.19 -2.78 -17.33
C GLU A 116 -3.55 -2.73 -16.62
N ASP A 117 -3.79 -1.70 -15.81
CA ASP A 117 -5.04 -1.55 -15.07
C ASP A 117 -6.24 -1.30 -15.99
N VAL A 118 -6.07 -0.55 -17.08
CA VAL A 118 -7.11 -0.36 -18.11
C VAL A 118 -7.42 -1.67 -18.82
N VAL A 119 -6.41 -2.40 -19.30
CA VAL A 119 -6.62 -3.70 -19.99
C VAL A 119 -7.27 -4.74 -19.07
N ARG A 120 -7.02 -4.65 -17.75
CA ARG A 120 -7.65 -5.50 -16.74
C ARG A 120 -9.04 -5.02 -16.29
N GLY A 121 -9.54 -3.91 -16.84
CA GLY A 121 -10.84 -3.33 -16.47
C GLY A 121 -10.89 -2.74 -15.06
N LYS A 122 -9.74 -2.39 -14.48
CA LYS A 122 -9.63 -1.73 -13.17
C LYS A 122 -9.67 -0.20 -13.26
N ALA A 123 -9.36 0.35 -14.43
CA ALA A 123 -9.36 1.77 -14.73
C ALA A 123 -9.95 2.01 -16.13
N SER A 124 -10.39 3.24 -16.40
CA SER A 124 -10.85 3.68 -17.71
C SER A 124 -9.79 4.52 -18.41
N GLU A 125 -9.73 4.51 -19.75
CA GLU A 125 -8.87 5.42 -20.51
C GLU A 125 -9.15 6.91 -20.18
N SER A 126 -10.39 7.23 -19.81
CA SER A 126 -10.82 8.58 -19.40
C SER A 126 -10.19 9.08 -18.11
N ASP A 127 -9.66 8.19 -17.27
CA ASP A 127 -9.03 8.54 -16.00
C ASP A 127 -7.65 9.18 -16.22
N CYS A 128 -7.08 9.02 -17.41
CA CYS A 128 -5.86 9.70 -17.81
C CYS A 128 -6.17 11.08 -18.39
N ILE A 129 -5.78 12.13 -17.67
CA ILE A 129 -5.94 13.53 -18.12
C ILE A 129 -5.28 13.79 -19.49
N LEU A 130 -4.15 13.15 -19.79
CA LEU A 130 -3.44 13.32 -21.06
C LEU A 130 -4.18 12.70 -22.25
N LEU A 131 -4.86 11.56 -22.03
CA LEU A 131 -5.71 10.98 -23.06
C LEU A 131 -6.96 11.83 -23.28
N LYS A 132 -7.55 12.35 -22.21
CA LYS A 132 -8.71 13.25 -22.28
C LYS A 132 -8.43 14.52 -23.10
N ILE A 133 -7.35 15.23 -22.77
CA ILE A 133 -6.95 16.46 -23.47
C ILE A 133 -6.66 16.18 -24.95
N ARG A 134 -6.11 15.02 -25.29
CA ARG A 134 -5.78 14.67 -26.69
C ARG A 134 -6.99 14.20 -27.49
N GLY A 135 -7.94 13.49 -26.87
CA GLY A 135 -9.17 13.06 -27.53
C GLY A 135 -10.10 14.21 -27.91
N GLU A 136 -10.05 15.32 -27.16
CA GLU A 136 -10.78 16.56 -27.49
C GLU A 136 -10.22 17.28 -28.74
N CYS A 137 -8.96 17.01 -29.13
CA CYS A 137 -8.39 17.56 -30.36
C CYS A 137 -8.81 16.79 -31.63
N GLU A 138 -9.17 15.52 -31.54
CA GLU A 138 -9.59 14.71 -32.70
C GLU A 138 -11.07 14.91 -33.07
N THR A 139 -11.87 15.49 -32.18
CA THR A 139 -13.32 15.71 -32.38
C THR A 139 -13.69 17.10 -32.89
N ASN A 140 -12.71 18.00 -33.05
CA ASN A 140 -12.90 19.38 -33.54
C ASN A 140 -12.17 19.67 -34.86
N GLN A 141 -12.04 18.67 -35.74
CA GLN A 141 -11.66 18.85 -37.16
C GLN A 141 -12.75 18.32 -38.08
#